data_AF-A0A940RMW3-F1
#
_entry.id   AF-A0A940RMW3-F1
#
_cell.length_a   1.000
_cell.length_b   1.000
_cell.length_c   1.000
_cell.angle_alpha   90.00
_cell.angle_beta   90.00
_cell.angle_gamma   90.00
#
_symmetry.space_group_name_H-M   'P 1'
#
loop_
_entity.id
_entity.type
_entity.pdbx_description
1 polymer ?
#
loop_
_entity_poly.entity_id
_entity_poly.type
_entity_poly.pdbx_seq_one_letter_code
_entity_poly.pdbx_strand_id
1 'polypeptide(L)'
;MDSSIAQAPVPGAADLAGLEPIERIRNRWPMFLGGALTLLMIVALGHELFNAGLAGLSRTIPSNPLFYLAFASYYLAPPTFDYLIFRRLWGIPLAGMAALHKKRIANEVLLGYSGEAYFYAWARQRTQMVAAPFGAVKDVMIQSAIAGNTFTLALILLVAPFAATIHQEEVNPTTIAISAAVMIAMCVPFLLFSRRVFSLSKTQLWWVYGMHMTRLSVVTLSVAFAWHFAIPGVSMGTWIFLAAVRMLTSRLPFVPNKELMFASIAIVLIGSGEAVTELLALVAGLTLLAHIVLIAGFSLHGLWRRLA
;
A
#
# COMPACT_ATOMS: atom_id res chain seq x y z
N MET A 1 48.13 10.77 -64.01
CA MET A 1 48.16 11.02 -62.57
C MET A 1 46.80 10.61 -62.02
N ASP A 2 46.68 9.38 -61.52
CA ASP A 2 45.54 8.96 -60.69
C ASP A 2 46.14 8.26 -59.47
N SER A 3 46.30 9.06 -58.42
CA SER A 3 46.88 8.66 -57.15
C SER A 3 45.85 7.91 -56.31
N SER A 4 46.15 6.63 -56.09
CA SER A 4 45.62 5.79 -55.01
C SER A 4 45.61 6.56 -53.68
N ILE A 5 44.43 6.93 -53.18
CA ILE A 5 44.28 7.40 -51.80
C ILE A 5 44.24 6.16 -50.91
N ALA A 6 45.40 5.79 -50.38
CA ALA A 6 45.52 4.89 -49.25
C ALA A 6 44.80 5.52 -48.06
N GLN A 7 43.71 4.89 -47.58
CA GLN A 7 43.07 5.28 -46.34
C GLN A 7 44.02 4.95 -45.17
N ALA A 8 44.44 5.97 -44.44
CA ALA A 8 45.22 5.81 -43.21
C ALA A 8 44.36 5.14 -42.12
N PRO A 9 44.92 4.25 -41.27
CA PRO A 9 44.18 3.66 -40.17
C PRO A 9 43.85 4.74 -39.13
N VAL A 10 42.59 4.82 -38.71
CA VAL A 10 42.16 5.69 -37.61
C VAL A 10 42.76 5.15 -36.30
N PRO A 11 43.66 5.88 -35.61
CA PRO A 11 44.17 5.45 -34.32
C PRO A 11 43.12 5.77 -33.26
N GLY A 12 42.57 4.74 -32.61
CA GLY A 12 41.64 4.93 -31.48
C GLY A 12 40.29 4.23 -31.59
N ALA A 13 40.08 3.35 -32.57
CA ALA A 13 39.06 2.31 -32.46
C ALA A 13 39.52 1.30 -31.41
N ALA A 14 39.35 1.67 -30.13
CA ALA A 14 39.40 0.72 -29.03
C ALA A 14 38.52 -0.46 -29.40
N ASP A 15 39.16 -1.62 -29.34
CA ASP A 15 38.66 -2.95 -29.67
C ASP A 15 37.33 -3.23 -28.96
N LEU A 16 36.22 -2.86 -29.62
CA LEU A 16 34.85 -3.17 -29.17
C LEU A 16 34.50 -4.65 -29.38
N ALA A 17 35.43 -5.47 -29.90
CA ALA A 17 35.23 -6.90 -30.11
C ALA A 17 35.47 -7.75 -28.84
N GLY A 18 35.96 -7.15 -27.75
CA GLY A 18 36.30 -7.85 -26.51
C GLY A 18 35.28 -7.77 -25.37
N LEU A 19 34.12 -7.14 -25.56
CA LEU A 19 33.06 -7.17 -24.55
C LEU A 19 32.24 -8.44 -24.71
N GLU A 20 32.72 -9.53 -24.11
CA GLU A 20 31.91 -10.73 -23.92
C GLU A 20 30.56 -10.33 -23.28
N PRO A 21 29.43 -10.81 -23.82
CA PRO A 21 28.14 -10.60 -23.19
C PRO A 21 28.23 -11.20 -21.79
N ILE A 22 28.20 -10.37 -20.75
CA ILE A 22 28.10 -10.81 -19.35
C ILE A 22 27.07 -11.92 -19.33
N GLU A 23 27.52 -13.15 -19.06
CA GLU A 23 26.63 -14.30 -18.95
C GLU A 23 25.48 -13.88 -18.05
N ARG A 24 24.27 -13.90 -18.61
CA ARG A 24 23.06 -13.73 -17.81
C ARG A 24 23.06 -14.92 -16.85
N ILE A 25 23.66 -14.76 -15.67
CA ILE A 25 23.45 -15.66 -14.54
C ILE A 25 21.95 -15.73 -14.40
N ARG A 26 21.37 -16.85 -14.84
CA ARG A 26 19.93 -17.08 -14.91
C ARG A 26 19.47 -17.37 -13.49
N ASN A 27 19.60 -16.35 -12.64
CA ASN A 27 19.52 -16.48 -11.21
C ASN A 27 18.05 -16.77 -10.89
N ARG A 28 17.76 -18.02 -10.50
CA ARG A 28 16.39 -18.50 -10.25
C ARG A 28 15.85 -18.02 -8.90
N TRP A 29 16.67 -17.36 -8.09
CA TRP A 29 16.29 -16.88 -6.76
C TRP A 29 14.99 -16.06 -6.72
N PRO A 30 14.69 -15.12 -7.64
CA PRO A 30 13.43 -14.38 -7.58
C PRO A 30 12.20 -15.27 -7.87
N MET A 31 12.36 -16.42 -8.53
CA MET A 31 11.29 -17.39 -8.73
C MET A 31 11.03 -18.17 -7.44
N PHE A 32 12.10 -18.63 -6.76
CA PHE A 32 12.00 -19.30 -5.47
C PHE A 32 11.42 -18.37 -4.39
N LEU A 33 11.87 -17.10 -4.35
CA LEU A 33 11.33 -16.11 -3.43
C LEU A 33 9.83 -15.86 -3.68
N GLY A 34 9.42 -15.70 -4.94
CA GLY A 34 8.00 -15.55 -5.29
C GLY A 34 7.15 -16.76 -4.92
N GLY A 35 7.67 -17.98 -5.11
CA GLY A 35 7.02 -19.22 -4.71
C GLY A 35 6.89 -19.36 -3.19
N ALA A 36 7.99 -19.15 -2.46
CA ALA A 36 8.03 -19.22 -1.00
C ALA A 36 7.08 -18.18 -0.37
N LEU A 37 7.09 -16.93 -0.84
CA LEU A 37 6.17 -15.90 -0.34
C LEU A 37 4.71 -16.26 -0.62
N THR A 38 4.39 -16.80 -1.80
CA THR A 38 3.01 -17.24 -2.08
C THR A 38 2.57 -18.36 -1.12
N LEU A 39 3.44 -19.33 -0.84
CA LEU A 39 3.15 -20.40 0.12
C LEU A 39 2.94 -19.84 1.53
N LEU A 40 3.82 -18.93 1.98
CA LEU A 40 3.68 -18.27 3.27
C LEU A 40 2.35 -17.53 3.38
N MET A 41 1.93 -16.82 2.33
CA MET A 41 0.65 -16.12 2.30
C MET A 41 -0.54 -17.09 2.45
N ILE A 42 -0.49 -18.25 1.80
CA ILE A 42 -1.53 -19.29 1.92
C ILE A 42 -1.59 -19.79 3.38
N VAL A 43 -0.45 -20.09 3.99
CA VAL A 43 -0.37 -20.55 5.39
C VAL A 43 -0.88 -19.47 6.34
N ALA A 44 -0.46 -18.22 6.17
CA ALA A 44 -0.87 -17.10 7.02
C ALA A 44 -2.38 -16.84 6.90
N LEU A 45 -2.93 -16.81 5.69
CA LEU A 45 -4.37 -16.68 5.46
C LEU A 45 -5.15 -17.84 6.06
N GLY A 46 -4.63 -19.08 5.96
CA GLY A 46 -5.22 -20.24 6.60
C GLY A 46 -5.26 -20.09 8.12
N HIS A 47 -4.15 -19.68 8.73
CA HIS A 47 -4.07 -19.44 10.18
C HIS A 47 -5.04 -18.34 10.65
N GLU A 48 -5.14 -17.23 9.92
CA GLU A 48 -6.07 -16.15 10.21
C GLU A 48 -7.54 -16.63 10.09
N LEU A 49 -7.84 -17.46 9.08
CA LEU A 49 -9.13 -18.10 8.90
C LEU A 49 -9.48 -19.10 10.02
N PHE A 50 -8.51 -19.80 10.61
CA PHE A 50 -8.77 -20.76 11.69
C PHE A 50 -8.89 -20.10 13.07
N ASN A 51 -8.18 -19.00 13.33
CA ASN A 51 -8.18 -18.35 14.64
C ASN A 51 -9.34 -17.36 14.82
N ALA A 52 -9.43 -16.38 13.92
CA ALA A 52 -10.45 -15.34 13.97
C ALA A 52 -11.60 -15.63 13.00
N GLY A 53 -11.28 -16.30 11.90
CA GLY A 53 -12.23 -16.79 10.92
C GLY A 53 -13.11 -15.73 10.29
N LEU A 54 -14.18 -16.20 9.67
CA LEU A 54 -15.23 -15.37 9.09
C LEU A 54 -16.30 -15.04 10.15
N ALA A 55 -15.96 -15.08 11.44
CA ALA A 55 -16.90 -14.84 12.54
C ALA A 55 -17.58 -13.47 12.41
N GLY A 56 -16.85 -12.44 11.95
CA GLY A 56 -17.39 -11.12 11.65
C GLY A 56 -18.40 -11.06 10.49
N LEU A 57 -18.50 -12.11 9.65
CA LEU A 57 -19.54 -12.23 8.61
C LEU A 57 -20.82 -12.92 9.10
N SER A 58 -20.79 -13.56 10.28
CA SER A 58 -21.94 -14.32 10.80
C SER A 58 -23.04 -13.44 11.41
N ARG A 59 -22.79 -12.13 11.57
CA ARG A 59 -23.76 -11.15 12.06
C ARG A 59 -24.03 -10.08 10.99
N THR A 60 -25.32 -9.92 10.70
CA THR A 60 -25.97 -8.90 9.85
C THR A 60 -25.12 -8.35 8.71
N ILE A 61 -25.06 -9.10 7.60
CA ILE A 61 -24.51 -8.61 6.33
C ILE A 61 -25.34 -7.40 5.85
N PRO A 62 -24.72 -6.24 5.52
CA PRO A 62 -25.44 -5.07 5.06
C PRO A 62 -26.27 -5.36 3.80
N SER A 63 -27.56 -5.01 3.82
CA SER A 63 -28.47 -5.26 2.69
C SER A 63 -28.30 -4.25 1.55
N ASN A 64 -27.68 -3.10 1.80
CA ASN A 64 -27.54 -2.02 0.83
C ASN A 64 -26.42 -2.33 -0.18
N PRO A 65 -26.70 -2.41 -1.50
CA PRO A 65 -25.67 -2.70 -2.51
C PRO A 65 -24.55 -1.65 -2.57
N LEU A 66 -24.82 -0.40 -2.19
CA LEU A 66 -23.82 0.68 -2.16
C LEU A 66 -22.71 0.42 -1.13
N PHE A 67 -23.00 -0.34 -0.07
CA PHE A 67 -21.99 -0.81 0.87
C PHE A 67 -20.87 -1.56 0.15
N TYR A 68 -21.24 -2.50 -0.73
CA TYR A 68 -20.28 -3.34 -1.43
C TYR A 68 -19.51 -2.57 -2.50
N LEU A 69 -20.13 -1.57 -3.13
CA LEU A 69 -19.41 -0.68 -4.05
C LEU A 69 -18.37 0.16 -3.29
N ALA A 70 -18.74 0.70 -2.13
CA ALA A 70 -17.82 1.44 -1.26
C ALA A 70 -16.69 0.54 -0.73
N PHE A 71 -17.02 -0.67 -0.29
CA PHE A 71 -16.03 -1.67 0.12
C PHE A 71 -15.10 -2.07 -1.03
N ALA A 72 -15.64 -2.30 -2.24
CA ALA A 72 -14.85 -2.62 -3.41
C ALA A 72 -13.89 -1.46 -3.76
N SER A 73 -14.34 -0.22 -3.69
CA SER A 73 -13.48 0.96 -3.86
C SER A 73 -12.37 1.01 -2.80
N TYR A 74 -12.72 0.81 -1.51
CA TYR A 74 -11.77 0.72 -0.41
C TYR A 74 -10.71 -0.37 -0.62
N TYR A 75 -11.14 -1.54 -1.08
CA TYR A 75 -10.26 -2.70 -1.29
C TYR A 75 -9.43 -2.59 -2.58
N LEU A 76 -9.97 -2.04 -3.66
CA LEU A 76 -9.26 -1.98 -4.94
C LEU A 76 -8.40 -0.72 -5.07
N ALA A 77 -8.67 0.33 -4.29
CA ALA A 77 -7.91 1.58 -4.40
C ALA A 77 -6.39 1.37 -4.19
N PRO A 78 -5.88 0.73 -3.13
CA PRO A 78 -4.44 0.59 -2.94
C PRO A 78 -3.69 -0.07 -4.11
N PRO A 79 -4.07 -1.27 -4.60
CA PRO A 79 -3.39 -1.90 -5.73
C PRO A 79 -3.61 -1.14 -7.04
N THR A 80 -4.75 -0.47 -7.22
CA THR A 80 -5.04 0.34 -8.42
C THR A 80 -4.15 1.58 -8.48
N PHE A 81 -4.03 2.33 -7.39
CA PHE A 81 -3.16 3.51 -7.34
C PHE A 81 -1.68 3.13 -7.50
N ASP A 82 -1.24 2.03 -6.88
CA ASP A 82 0.11 1.50 -7.11
C ASP A 82 0.31 1.10 -8.59
N TYR A 83 -0.71 0.52 -9.23
CA TYR A 83 -0.65 0.19 -10.65
C TYR A 83 -0.52 1.43 -11.51
N LEU A 84 -1.34 2.45 -11.28
CA LEU A 84 -1.24 3.71 -12.01
C LEU A 84 0.17 4.32 -11.85
N ILE A 85 0.74 4.24 -10.64
CA ILE A 85 2.11 4.69 -10.38
C ILE A 85 3.12 3.92 -11.22
N PHE A 86 3.18 2.61 -11.09
CA PHE A 86 4.19 1.80 -11.79
C PHE A 86 3.91 1.68 -13.30
N ARG A 87 2.65 1.88 -13.74
CA ARG A 87 2.30 2.00 -15.16
C ARG A 87 2.92 3.24 -15.76
N ARG A 88 2.89 4.38 -15.06
CA ARG A 88 3.54 5.61 -15.52
C ARG A 88 5.06 5.54 -15.44
N LEU A 89 5.61 4.95 -14.36
CA LEU A 89 7.05 4.89 -14.16
C LEU A 89 7.75 3.87 -15.07
N TRP A 90 7.12 2.71 -15.30
CA TRP A 90 7.76 1.57 -15.97
C TRP A 90 6.98 0.99 -17.14
N GLY A 91 5.77 1.48 -17.42
CA GLY A 91 4.95 0.93 -18.50
C GLY A 91 4.47 -0.51 -18.24
N ILE A 92 4.34 -0.95 -16.99
CA ILE A 92 3.94 -2.34 -16.68
C ILE A 92 2.60 -2.71 -17.33
N PRO A 93 2.42 -3.92 -17.88
CA PRO A 93 1.15 -4.35 -18.46
C PRO A 93 0.09 -4.57 -17.38
N LEU A 94 -1.18 -4.75 -17.77
CA LEU A 94 -2.29 -5.07 -16.86
C LEU A 94 -2.03 -6.30 -15.98
N ALA A 95 -1.22 -7.26 -16.45
CA ALA A 95 -0.78 -8.40 -15.64
C ALA A 95 -0.03 -7.99 -14.36
N GLY A 96 0.51 -6.76 -14.29
CA GLY A 96 1.09 -6.18 -13.08
C GLY A 96 0.09 -5.96 -11.96
N MET A 97 -1.21 -5.87 -12.24
CA MET A 97 -2.26 -5.82 -11.22
C MET A 97 -2.21 -7.06 -10.31
N ALA A 98 -1.99 -8.25 -10.87
CA ALA A 98 -1.88 -9.47 -10.07
C ALA A 98 -0.68 -9.44 -9.12
N ALA A 99 0.45 -8.86 -9.57
CA ALA A 99 1.63 -8.71 -8.74
C ALA A 99 1.42 -7.67 -7.62
N LEU A 100 0.69 -6.60 -7.91
CA LEU A 100 0.39 -5.54 -6.94
C LEU A 100 -0.66 -5.95 -5.92
N HIS A 101 -1.64 -6.77 -6.31
CA HIS A 101 -2.49 -7.42 -5.33
C HIS A 101 -1.65 -8.30 -4.42
N LYS A 102 -0.84 -9.23 -4.96
CA LYS A 102 0.05 -10.08 -4.14
C LYS A 102 0.98 -9.28 -3.22
N LYS A 103 1.51 -8.14 -3.69
CA LYS A 103 2.25 -7.18 -2.87
C LYS A 103 1.42 -6.73 -1.67
N ARG A 104 0.19 -6.23 -1.91
CA ARG A 104 -0.71 -5.80 -0.83
C ARG A 104 -0.99 -6.94 0.15
N ILE A 105 -1.39 -8.11 -0.36
CA ILE A 105 -1.73 -9.25 0.50
C ILE A 105 -0.53 -9.63 1.37
N ALA A 106 0.68 -9.74 0.80
CA ALA A 106 1.88 -10.07 1.55
C ALA A 106 2.18 -9.05 2.66
N ASN A 107 1.97 -7.76 2.41
CA ASN A 107 2.15 -6.72 3.42
C ASN A 107 1.15 -6.78 4.57
N GLU A 108 -0.06 -7.28 4.31
CA GLU A 108 -1.10 -7.36 5.33
C GLU A 108 -1.01 -8.66 6.15
N VAL A 109 -0.71 -9.81 5.53
CA VAL A 109 -0.73 -11.12 6.24
C VAL A 109 0.63 -11.69 6.63
N LEU A 110 1.75 -11.18 6.09
CA LEU A 110 3.08 -11.63 6.47
C LEU A 110 3.78 -10.58 7.33
N LEU A 111 4.94 -10.11 6.87
CA LEU A 111 5.67 -9.01 7.47
C LEU A 111 5.43 -7.77 6.62
N GLY A 112 5.21 -6.63 7.28
CA GLY A 112 5.21 -5.35 6.60
C GLY A 112 6.47 -5.20 5.76
N TYR A 113 6.30 -4.74 4.50
CA TYR A 113 7.34 -4.61 3.48
C TYR A 113 7.76 -5.89 2.73
N SER A 114 7.23 -7.06 3.09
CA SER A 114 7.50 -8.31 2.34
C SER A 114 6.93 -8.26 0.92
N GLY A 115 5.83 -7.53 0.71
CA GLY A 115 5.23 -7.32 -0.60
C GLY A 115 6.11 -6.54 -1.56
N GLU A 116 6.92 -5.62 -1.06
CA GLU A 116 7.83 -4.77 -1.83
C GLU A 116 8.98 -5.61 -2.36
N ALA A 117 9.53 -6.51 -1.54
CA ALA A 117 10.51 -7.49 -1.96
C ALA A 117 9.95 -8.41 -3.05
N TYR A 118 8.71 -8.91 -2.86
CA TYR A 118 8.01 -9.69 -3.88
C TYR A 118 7.85 -8.91 -5.20
N PHE A 119 7.36 -7.68 -5.12
CA PHE A 119 7.08 -6.86 -6.29
C PHE A 119 8.35 -6.51 -7.06
N TYR A 120 9.44 -6.21 -6.34
CA TYR A 120 10.76 -6.02 -6.92
C TYR A 120 11.23 -7.27 -7.69
N ALA A 121 11.16 -8.44 -7.07
CA ALA A 121 11.52 -9.72 -7.70
C ALA A 121 10.68 -10.00 -8.95
N TRP A 122 9.37 -9.73 -8.88
CA TRP A 122 8.46 -9.88 -10.01
C TRP A 122 8.80 -8.93 -11.16
N ALA A 123 9.07 -7.65 -10.87
CA ALA A 123 9.40 -6.64 -11.86
C ALA A 123 10.70 -7.00 -12.58
N ARG A 124 11.76 -7.34 -11.83
CA ARG A 124 13.06 -7.73 -12.38
C ARG A 124 12.99 -8.90 -13.38
N GLN A 125 12.04 -9.82 -13.20
CA GLN A 125 11.88 -10.96 -14.11
C GLN A 125 11.13 -10.64 -15.41
N ARG A 126 10.28 -9.61 -15.42
CA ARG A 126 9.26 -9.43 -16.48
C ARG A 126 9.36 -8.12 -17.24
N THR A 127 10.07 -7.15 -16.72
CA THR A 127 10.32 -5.89 -17.42
C THR A 127 11.77 -5.90 -17.90
N GLN A 128 11.99 -5.75 -19.21
CA GLN A 128 13.31 -5.52 -19.82
C GLN A 128 13.81 -4.11 -19.45
N MET A 129 13.93 -3.82 -18.15
CA MET A 129 14.40 -2.53 -17.68
C MET A 129 15.92 -2.48 -17.76
N VAL A 130 16.43 -1.54 -18.56
CA VAL A 130 17.86 -1.24 -18.72
C VAL A 130 18.43 -0.58 -17.45
N ALA A 131 17.57 0.06 -16.64
CA ALA A 131 17.91 0.63 -15.33
C ALA A 131 17.40 -0.24 -14.18
N ALA A 132 18.10 -0.22 -13.04
CA ALA A 132 17.74 -1.04 -11.88
C ALA A 132 16.37 -0.59 -11.30
N PRO A 133 15.34 -1.47 -11.28
CA PRO A 133 14.00 -1.15 -10.74
C PRO A 133 14.01 -0.79 -9.25
N PHE A 134 15.10 -1.06 -8.55
CA PHE A 134 15.25 -0.81 -7.12
C PHE A 134 15.05 0.67 -6.76
N GLY A 135 15.61 1.60 -7.54
CA GLY A 135 15.53 3.03 -7.26
C GLY A 135 14.08 3.53 -7.19
N ALA A 136 13.29 3.20 -8.21
CA ALA A 136 11.89 3.61 -8.27
C ALA A 136 11.01 2.90 -7.22
N VAL A 137 11.23 1.61 -6.90
CA VAL A 137 10.50 0.94 -5.79
C VAL A 137 10.77 1.66 -4.47
N LYS A 138 12.05 1.89 -4.16
CA LYS A 138 12.47 2.60 -2.96
C LYS A 138 11.88 4.00 -2.89
N ASP A 139 11.94 4.77 -3.97
CA ASP A 139 11.41 6.13 -4.01
C ASP A 139 9.90 6.16 -3.78
N VAL A 140 9.14 5.25 -4.41
CA VAL A 140 7.69 5.12 -4.20
C VAL A 140 7.37 4.70 -2.77
N MET A 141 8.15 3.79 -2.17
CA MET A 141 7.99 3.43 -0.75
C MET A 141 8.19 4.63 0.18
N ILE A 142 9.27 5.40 -0.02
CA ILE A 142 9.57 6.58 0.79
C ILE A 142 8.46 7.62 0.60
N GLN A 143 8.02 7.88 -0.64
CA GLN A 143 6.93 8.81 -0.93
C GLN A 143 5.60 8.36 -0.29
N SER A 144 5.30 7.07 -0.29
CA SER A 144 4.12 6.53 0.40
C SER A 144 4.17 6.74 1.91
N ALA A 145 5.35 6.61 2.53
CA ALA A 145 5.54 6.88 3.95
C ALA A 145 5.37 8.37 4.27
N ILE A 146 6.02 9.25 3.50
CA ILE A 146 5.91 10.71 3.66
C ILE A 146 4.47 11.16 3.45
N ALA A 147 3.79 10.70 2.39
CA ALA A 147 2.40 11.05 2.13
C ALA A 147 1.47 10.58 3.26
N GLY A 148 1.69 9.38 3.79
CA GLY A 148 0.96 8.87 4.95
C GLY A 148 1.14 9.74 6.19
N ASN A 149 2.37 10.17 6.48
CA ASN A 149 2.66 11.04 7.61
C ASN A 149 2.06 12.44 7.42
N THR A 150 2.22 13.04 6.23
CA THR A 150 1.64 14.35 5.93
C THR A 150 0.11 14.31 6.01
N PHE A 151 -0.54 13.28 5.47
CA PHE A 151 -1.99 13.13 5.56
C PHE A 151 -2.45 13.00 7.02
N THR A 152 -1.74 12.21 7.82
CA THR A 152 -2.05 12.05 9.25
C THR A 152 -1.90 13.36 10.01
N LEU A 153 -0.83 14.12 9.78
CA LEU A 153 -0.65 15.44 10.38
C LEU A 153 -1.76 16.42 9.98
N ALA A 154 -2.20 16.39 8.73
CA ALA A 154 -3.35 17.18 8.28
C ALA A 154 -4.64 16.77 9.00
N LEU A 155 -4.86 15.47 9.23
CA LEU A 155 -6.00 14.99 10.01
C LEU A 155 -5.94 15.41 11.48
N ILE A 156 -4.75 15.44 12.10
CA ILE A 156 -4.59 15.97 13.47
C ILE A 156 -5.07 17.41 13.53
N LEU A 157 -4.63 18.25 12.58
CA LEU A 157 -5.05 19.65 12.51
C LEU A 157 -6.56 19.81 12.28
N LEU A 158 -7.14 18.93 11.46
CA LEU A 158 -8.58 18.92 11.19
C LEU A 158 -9.40 18.52 12.43
N VAL A 159 -8.92 17.56 13.20
CA VAL A 159 -9.60 17.02 14.39
C VAL A 159 -9.33 17.86 15.65
N ALA A 160 -8.23 18.62 15.70
CA ALA A 160 -7.82 19.42 16.86
C ALA A 160 -8.92 20.30 17.46
N PRO A 161 -9.79 21.00 16.69
CA PRO A 161 -10.89 21.79 17.26
C PRO A 161 -11.90 20.95 18.05
N PHE A 162 -12.05 19.66 17.70
CA PHE A 162 -12.96 18.72 18.35
C PHE A 162 -12.30 17.98 19.51
N ALA A 163 -10.98 18.09 19.69
CA ALA A 163 -10.26 17.37 20.75
C ALA A 163 -10.76 17.74 22.16
N ALA A 164 -11.24 18.97 22.36
CA ALA A 164 -11.82 19.41 23.63
C ALA A 164 -13.14 18.70 24.00
N THR A 165 -13.81 18.05 23.04
CA THR A 165 -15.04 17.27 23.27
C THR A 165 -14.78 15.83 23.66
N ILE A 166 -13.53 15.37 23.54
CA ILE A 166 -13.09 14.03 23.93
C ILE A 166 -12.53 14.14 25.36
N HIS A 167 -12.89 13.22 26.25
CA HIS A 167 -12.40 13.25 27.63
C HIS A 167 -10.88 13.17 27.67
N GLN A 168 -10.24 14.05 28.44
CA GLN A 168 -8.77 14.13 28.52
C GLN A 168 -8.11 12.84 29.05
N GLU A 169 -8.87 12.01 29.75
CA GLU A 169 -8.41 10.69 30.22
C GLU A 169 -8.16 9.71 29.07
N GLU A 170 -8.80 9.90 27.91
CA GLU A 170 -8.67 9.01 26.75
C GLU A 170 -7.57 9.46 25.78
N VAL A 171 -7.25 10.76 25.76
CA VAL A 171 -6.33 11.36 24.79
C VAL A 171 -5.39 12.34 25.49
N ASN A 172 -4.13 11.93 25.66
CA ASN A 172 -3.08 12.79 26.21
C ASN A 172 -2.51 13.72 25.11
N PRO A 173 -2.69 15.06 25.20
CA PRO A 173 -2.21 16.00 24.19
C PRO A 173 -0.69 15.96 23.97
N THR A 174 0.07 15.72 25.04
CA THR A 174 1.53 15.57 24.97
C THR A 174 1.91 14.33 24.17
N THR A 175 1.16 13.23 24.31
CA THR A 175 1.40 12.02 23.52
C THR A 175 1.18 12.31 22.04
N ILE A 176 0.07 12.96 21.68
CA ILE A 176 -0.19 13.36 20.29
C ILE A 176 0.93 14.28 19.76
N ALA A 177 1.36 15.26 20.55
CA ALA A 177 2.43 16.17 20.15
C ALA A 177 3.77 15.44 19.92
N ILE A 178 4.15 14.51 20.80
CA ILE A 178 5.34 13.68 20.64
C ILE A 178 5.20 12.78 19.41
N SER A 179 4.05 12.15 19.20
CA SER A 179 3.77 11.33 18.01
C SER A 179 3.94 12.15 16.74
N ALA A 180 3.35 13.35 16.67
CA ALA A 180 3.47 14.27 15.54
C ALA A 180 4.93 14.69 15.30
N ALA A 181 5.65 15.05 16.37
CA ALA A 181 7.07 15.41 16.29
C ALA A 181 7.92 14.26 15.74
N VAL A 182 7.68 13.03 16.20
CA VAL A 182 8.37 11.83 15.71
C VAL A 182 8.03 11.56 14.23
N MET A 183 6.77 11.72 13.83
CA MET A 183 6.37 11.58 12.42
C MET A 183 7.08 12.58 11.49
N ILE A 184 7.22 13.83 11.94
CA ILE A 184 7.98 14.86 11.23
C ILE A 184 9.46 14.48 11.19
N ALA A 185 10.05 14.13 12.34
CA ALA A 185 11.45 13.77 12.47
C ALA A 185 11.83 12.60 11.53
N MET A 186 10.97 11.59 11.39
CA MET A 186 11.18 10.47 10.45
C MET A 186 11.20 10.91 8.97
N CYS A 187 10.53 12.00 8.61
CA CYS A 187 10.49 12.48 7.22
C CYS A 187 11.66 13.42 6.89
N VAL A 188 12.14 14.19 7.87
CA VAL A 188 13.14 15.25 7.70
C VAL A 188 14.42 14.79 6.96
N PRO A 189 15.06 13.66 7.30
CA PRO A 189 16.26 13.20 6.60
C PRO A 189 16.04 13.02 5.09
N PHE A 190 14.88 12.48 4.69
CA PHE A 190 14.57 12.24 3.28
C PHE A 190 14.35 13.55 2.50
N LEU A 191 13.85 14.59 3.17
CA LEU A 191 13.67 15.91 2.57
C LEU A 191 15.01 16.66 2.45
N LEU A 192 15.82 16.65 3.51
CA LEU A 192 17.13 17.30 3.55
C LEU A 192 18.12 16.68 2.54
N PHE A 193 18.14 15.35 2.45
CA PHE A 193 19.03 14.62 1.54
C PHE A 193 18.34 14.20 0.24
N SER A 194 17.24 14.86 -0.14
CA SER A 194 16.39 14.49 -1.29
C SER A 194 17.17 14.27 -2.59
N ARG A 195 18.17 15.10 -2.89
CA ARG A 195 19.01 14.97 -4.09
C ARG A 195 19.89 13.72 -4.14
N ARG A 196 20.23 13.15 -2.97
CA ARG A 196 21.06 11.95 -2.86
C ARG A 196 20.21 10.69 -2.69
N VAL A 197 19.05 10.84 -2.03
CA VAL A 197 18.19 9.70 -1.71
C VAL A 197 17.29 9.33 -2.88
N PHE A 198 16.65 10.30 -3.55
CA PHE A 198 15.71 9.96 -4.63
C PHE A 198 16.41 9.79 -5.98
N SER A 199 15.96 8.79 -6.73
CA SER A 199 16.38 8.49 -8.10
C SER A 199 15.45 9.06 -9.16
N LEU A 200 14.17 9.28 -8.83
CA LEU A 200 13.17 9.87 -9.72
C LEU A 200 13.35 11.39 -9.86
N SER A 201 12.95 11.92 -11.02
CA SER A 201 12.89 13.37 -11.23
C SER A 201 11.88 14.05 -10.29
N LYS A 202 12.08 15.34 -9.98
CA LYS A 202 11.17 16.12 -9.12
C LYS A 202 9.70 16.05 -9.58
N THR A 203 9.47 16.13 -10.88
CA THR A 203 8.13 16.04 -11.47
C THR A 203 7.50 14.67 -11.23
N GLN A 204 8.27 13.59 -11.36
CA GLN A 204 7.80 12.24 -11.05
C GLN A 204 7.51 12.08 -9.55
N LEU A 205 8.37 12.61 -8.67
CA LEU A 205 8.16 12.54 -7.21
C LEU A 205 6.87 13.24 -6.78
N TRP A 206 6.62 14.47 -7.26
CA TRP A 206 5.38 15.19 -6.95
C TRP A 206 4.14 14.48 -7.48
N TRP A 207 4.24 13.90 -8.67
CA TRP A 207 3.14 13.12 -9.23
C TRP A 207 2.86 11.85 -8.39
N VAL A 208 3.89 11.11 -7.99
CA VAL A 208 3.76 9.93 -7.10
C VAL A 208 3.19 10.33 -5.74
N TYR A 209 3.66 11.43 -5.16
CA TYR A 209 3.14 11.98 -3.91
C TYR A 209 1.64 12.30 -4.01
N GLY A 210 1.22 13.01 -5.07
CA GLY A 210 -0.17 13.34 -5.33
C GLY A 210 -1.05 12.09 -5.49
N MET A 211 -0.53 11.05 -6.13
CA MET A 211 -1.21 9.75 -6.24
C MET A 211 -1.39 9.08 -4.88
N HIS A 212 -0.38 9.12 -4.01
CA HIS A 212 -0.52 8.60 -2.65
C HIS A 212 -1.51 9.41 -1.81
N MET A 213 -1.52 10.74 -1.93
CA MET A 213 -2.51 11.58 -1.27
C MET A 213 -3.93 11.25 -1.74
N THR A 214 -4.13 11.15 -3.04
CA THR A 214 -5.43 10.79 -3.62
C THR A 214 -5.86 9.39 -3.17
N ARG A 215 -4.94 8.42 -3.17
CA ARG A 215 -5.18 7.06 -2.67
C ARG A 215 -5.67 7.08 -1.22
N LEU A 216 -5.01 7.84 -0.35
CA LEU A 216 -5.38 7.94 1.07
C LEU A 216 -6.75 8.60 1.27
N SER A 217 -7.06 9.66 0.51
CA SER A 217 -8.38 10.27 0.51
C SER A 217 -9.45 9.29 0.03
N VAL A 218 -9.23 8.60 -1.09
CA VAL A 218 -10.19 7.63 -1.64
C VAL A 218 -10.43 6.50 -0.66
N VAL A 219 -9.39 5.94 -0.04
CA VAL A 219 -9.50 4.86 0.95
C VAL A 219 -10.27 5.33 2.18
N THR A 220 -9.93 6.50 2.73
CA THR A 220 -10.59 7.07 3.92
C THR A 220 -12.07 7.38 3.65
N LEU A 221 -12.38 7.96 2.50
CA LEU A 221 -13.76 8.25 2.14
C LEU A 221 -14.54 6.97 1.84
N SER A 222 -13.94 6.01 1.12
CA SER A 222 -14.62 4.75 0.77
C SER A 222 -15.02 3.95 2.01
N VAL A 223 -14.16 3.92 3.05
CA VAL A 223 -14.53 3.25 4.30
C VAL A 223 -15.63 4.01 5.06
N ALA A 224 -15.61 5.35 5.05
CA ALA A 224 -16.70 6.15 5.64
C ALA A 224 -18.04 5.91 4.92
N PHE A 225 -18.04 5.87 3.59
CA PHE A 225 -19.23 5.52 2.81
C PHE A 225 -19.71 4.11 3.10
N ALA A 226 -18.81 3.13 3.19
CA ALA A 226 -19.17 1.76 3.55
C ALA A 226 -19.86 1.75 4.92
N TRP A 227 -19.30 2.42 5.93
CA TRP A 227 -19.91 2.47 7.25
C TRP A 227 -21.27 3.16 7.27
N HIS A 228 -21.43 4.26 6.54
CA HIS A 228 -22.72 4.93 6.39
C HIS A 228 -23.81 4.03 5.80
N PHE A 229 -23.47 3.23 4.78
CA PHE A 229 -24.44 2.31 4.18
C PHE A 229 -24.70 1.06 5.03
N ALA A 230 -23.77 0.70 5.92
CA ALA A 230 -23.96 -0.41 6.85
C ALA A 230 -24.87 -0.04 8.03
N ILE A 231 -24.71 1.16 8.59
CA ILE A 231 -25.50 1.66 9.73
C ILE A 231 -26.17 2.98 9.31
N PRO A 232 -27.30 2.91 8.58
CA PRO A 232 -28.05 4.09 8.20
C PRO A 232 -28.71 4.69 9.45
N GLY A 233 -28.45 5.96 9.72
CA GLY A 233 -28.96 6.67 10.90
C GLY A 233 -27.97 7.67 11.48
N VAL A 234 -26.68 7.48 11.19
CA VAL A 234 -25.60 8.41 11.55
C VAL A 234 -25.24 9.26 10.33
N SER A 235 -24.97 10.55 10.57
CA SER A 235 -24.59 11.50 9.52
C SER A 235 -23.31 11.08 8.79
N MET A 236 -23.21 11.36 7.49
CA MET A 236 -21.98 11.09 6.72
C MET A 236 -20.76 11.80 7.31
N GLY A 237 -20.93 13.02 7.84
CA GLY A 237 -19.85 13.78 8.47
C GLY A 237 -19.22 13.04 9.65
N THR A 238 -20.04 12.39 10.48
CA THR A 238 -19.57 11.58 11.62
C THR A 238 -18.73 10.39 11.14
N TRP A 239 -19.14 9.72 10.05
CA TRP A 239 -18.38 8.59 9.50
C TRP A 239 -17.06 9.03 8.86
N ILE A 240 -17.03 10.17 8.17
CA ILE A 240 -15.79 10.75 7.64
C ILE A 240 -14.85 11.09 8.80
N PHE A 241 -15.37 11.70 9.87
CA PHE A 241 -14.59 11.99 11.07
C PHE A 241 -14.04 10.71 11.72
N LEU A 242 -14.88 9.69 11.93
CA LEU A 242 -14.42 8.40 12.47
C LEU A 242 -13.41 7.71 11.57
N ALA A 243 -13.57 7.77 10.23
CA ALA A 243 -12.60 7.19 9.31
C ALA A 243 -11.24 7.91 9.39
N ALA A 244 -11.26 9.24 9.53
CA ALA A 244 -10.07 10.04 9.79
C ALA A 244 -9.42 9.67 11.14
N VAL A 245 -10.21 9.55 12.21
CA VAL A 245 -9.72 9.12 13.53
C VAL A 245 -9.12 7.71 13.46
N ARG A 246 -9.76 6.76 12.77
CA ARG A 246 -9.22 5.41 12.55
C ARG A 246 -7.87 5.46 11.82
N MET A 247 -7.76 6.27 10.77
CA MET A 247 -6.51 6.44 10.07
C MET A 247 -5.43 7.06 10.99
N LEU A 248 -5.79 8.06 11.78
CA LEU A 248 -4.92 8.70 12.76
C LEU A 248 -4.41 7.70 13.80
N THR A 249 -5.31 7.00 14.47
CA THR A 249 -4.98 5.99 15.51
C THR A 249 -4.03 4.93 14.98
N SER A 250 -4.24 4.45 13.75
CA SER A 250 -3.38 3.44 13.13
C SER A 250 -1.94 3.92 12.94
N ARG A 251 -1.73 5.23 12.71
CA ARG A 251 -0.45 5.84 12.32
C ARG A 251 0.33 6.47 13.47
N LEU A 252 -0.32 6.90 14.55
CA LEU A 252 0.37 7.53 15.67
C LEU A 252 1.28 6.51 16.39
N PRO A 253 2.60 6.75 16.45
CA PRO A 253 3.47 5.99 17.34
C PRO A 253 3.15 6.39 18.78
N PHE A 254 3.19 5.45 19.73
CA PHE A 254 2.97 5.68 21.17
C PHE A 254 1.54 5.88 21.66
N VAL A 255 0.51 5.84 20.80
CA VAL A 255 -0.88 5.75 21.30
C VAL A 255 -1.13 4.32 21.80
N PRO A 256 -1.33 4.11 23.12
CA PRO A 256 -1.65 2.79 23.66
C PRO A 256 -3.07 2.40 23.27
N ASN A 257 -3.34 1.09 23.18
CA ASN A 257 -4.69 0.54 23.00
C ASN A 257 -5.51 1.25 21.89
N LYS A 258 -4.95 1.36 20.69
CA LYS A 258 -5.53 2.09 19.54
C LYS A 258 -6.99 1.75 19.26
N GLU A 259 -7.35 0.47 19.38
CA GLU A 259 -8.72 -0.02 19.20
C GLU A 259 -9.66 0.50 20.29
N LEU A 260 -9.20 0.58 21.55
CA LEU A 260 -9.97 1.14 22.65
C LEU A 260 -10.20 2.63 22.46
N MET A 261 -9.16 3.38 22.08
CA MET A 261 -9.29 4.82 21.81
C MET A 261 -10.29 5.08 20.67
N PHE A 262 -10.23 4.27 19.61
CA PHE A 262 -11.22 4.37 18.53
C PHE A 262 -12.64 4.01 19.01
N ALA A 263 -12.80 2.96 19.80
CA ALA A 263 -14.09 2.53 20.34
C ALA A 263 -14.70 3.59 21.27
N SER A 264 -13.91 4.19 22.16
CA SER A 264 -14.32 5.30 23.02
C SER A 264 -14.88 6.48 22.21
N ILE A 265 -14.13 6.93 21.20
CA ILE A 265 -14.56 8.03 20.32
C ILE A 265 -15.84 7.65 19.56
N ALA A 266 -15.95 6.39 19.11
CA ALA A 266 -17.16 5.89 18.46
C ALA A 266 -18.38 5.88 19.41
N ILE A 267 -18.21 5.52 20.68
CA ILE A 267 -19.27 5.56 21.70
C ILE A 267 -19.76 7.00 21.91
N VAL A 268 -18.83 7.96 22.05
CA VAL A 268 -19.18 9.37 22.25
C VAL A 268 -19.98 9.93 21.06
N LEU A 269 -19.63 9.55 19.83
CA LEU A 269 -20.24 10.13 18.62
C LEU A 269 -21.50 9.41 18.14
N ILE A 270 -21.60 8.10 18.35
CA ILE A 270 -22.68 7.26 17.79
C ILE A 270 -23.57 6.69 18.91
N GLY A 271 -23.08 6.57 20.13
CA GLY A 271 -23.79 5.97 21.26
C GLY A 271 -23.74 4.44 21.30
N SER A 272 -23.15 3.77 20.28
CA SER A 272 -23.08 2.31 20.19
C SER A 272 -21.69 1.81 19.78
N GLY A 273 -20.81 1.61 20.76
CA GLY A 273 -19.46 1.06 20.51
C GLY A 273 -19.47 -0.38 19.97
N GLU A 274 -20.44 -1.18 20.39
CA GLU A 274 -20.59 -2.57 19.93
C GLU A 274 -20.88 -2.63 18.43
N ALA A 275 -21.83 -1.82 17.93
CA ALA A 275 -22.17 -1.80 16.50
C ALA A 275 -20.99 -1.37 15.61
N VAL A 276 -20.16 -0.44 16.08
CA VAL A 276 -18.94 -0.03 15.36
C VAL A 276 -17.88 -1.14 15.39
N THR A 277 -17.74 -1.84 16.52
CA THR A 277 -16.82 -2.98 16.66
C THR A 277 -17.23 -4.14 15.74
N GLU A 278 -18.52 -4.46 15.67
CA GLU A 278 -19.06 -5.47 14.74
C GLU A 278 -18.82 -5.07 13.28
N LEU A 279 -19.02 -3.79 12.95
CA LEU A 279 -18.75 -3.27 11.61
C LEU A 279 -17.27 -3.33 11.23
N LEU A 280 -16.36 -3.07 12.17
CA LEU A 280 -14.92 -3.27 11.95
C LEU A 280 -14.59 -4.74 11.69
N ALA A 281 -15.17 -5.65 12.47
CA ALA A 281 -14.99 -7.09 12.30
C ALA A 281 -15.53 -7.58 10.95
N LEU A 282 -16.67 -7.06 10.50
CA LEU A 282 -17.23 -7.35 9.18
C LEU A 282 -16.30 -6.89 8.05
N VAL A 283 -15.81 -5.65 8.09
CA VAL A 283 -14.89 -5.10 7.06
C VAL A 283 -13.58 -5.89 7.04
N ALA A 284 -13.06 -6.28 8.20
CA ALA A 284 -11.89 -7.14 8.31
C ALA A 284 -12.15 -8.54 7.71
N GLY A 285 -13.28 -9.16 8.03
CA GLY A 285 -13.69 -10.45 7.48
C GLY A 285 -13.87 -10.42 5.96
N LEU A 286 -14.50 -9.38 5.41
CA LEU A 286 -14.63 -9.19 3.96
C LEU A 286 -13.27 -8.98 3.28
N THR A 287 -12.36 -8.26 3.94
CA THR A 287 -11.00 -8.04 3.45
C THR A 287 -10.23 -9.37 3.41
N LEU A 288 -10.31 -10.17 4.46
CA LEU A 288 -9.75 -11.53 4.51
C LEU A 288 -10.33 -12.43 3.40
N LEU A 289 -11.66 -12.41 3.21
CA LEU A 289 -12.32 -13.16 2.14
C LEU A 289 -11.81 -12.73 0.76
N ALA A 290 -11.69 -11.43 0.50
CA ALA A 290 -11.15 -10.91 -0.76
C ALA A 290 -9.70 -11.37 -0.99
N HIS A 291 -8.86 -11.40 0.05
CA HIS A 291 -7.51 -11.96 -0.04
C HIS A 291 -7.50 -13.43 -0.44
N ILE A 292 -8.32 -14.25 0.23
CA ILE A 292 -8.44 -15.68 -0.04
C ILE A 292 -8.87 -15.91 -1.49
N VAL A 293 -9.92 -15.23 -1.95
CA VAL A 293 -10.46 -15.35 -3.32
C VAL A 293 -9.39 -14.97 -4.35
N LEU A 294 -8.66 -13.87 -4.14
CA LEU A 294 -7.63 -13.44 -5.08
C LEU A 294 -6.42 -14.39 -5.11
N ILE A 295 -5.93 -14.87 -3.96
CA ILE A 295 -4.81 -15.82 -3.91
C ILE A 295 -5.20 -17.16 -4.54
N ALA A 296 -6.39 -17.67 -4.25
CA ALA A 296 -6.92 -18.86 -4.89
C ALA A 296 -7.00 -18.67 -6.42
N GLY A 297 -7.60 -17.56 -6.88
CA GLY A 297 -7.72 -17.24 -8.29
C GLY A 297 -6.37 -17.14 -9.01
N PHE A 298 -5.39 -16.44 -8.42
CA PHE A 298 -4.04 -16.34 -9.00
C PHE A 298 -3.30 -17.68 -9.02
N SER A 299 -3.53 -18.54 -8.04
CA SER A 299 -2.87 -19.85 -7.94
C SER A 299 -3.46 -20.82 -8.97
N LEU A 300 -4.79 -20.86 -9.11
CA LEU A 300 -5.49 -21.65 -10.13
C LEU A 300 -5.11 -21.23 -11.54
N HIS A 301 -5.09 -19.92 -11.81
CA HIS A 301 -4.65 -19.39 -13.10
C HIS A 301 -3.19 -19.74 -13.42
N GLY A 302 -2.32 -19.71 -12.40
CA GLY A 302 -0.92 -20.12 -12.53
C GLY A 302 -0.76 -21.61 -12.85
N LEU A 303 -1.60 -22.47 -12.25
CA LEU A 303 -1.62 -23.90 -12.51
C LEU A 303 -2.12 -24.20 -13.93
N TRP A 304 -3.22 -23.57 -14.34
CA TRP A 304 -3.78 -23.71 -15.69
C TRP A 304 -2.73 -23.42 -16.76
N ARG A 305 -2.02 -22.30 -16.67
CA ARG A 305 -0.98 -21.90 -17.64
C ARG A 305 0.23 -22.83 -17.73
N ARG A 306 0.40 -23.74 -16.77
CA ARG A 306 1.47 -24.76 -16.81
C ARG A 306 0.99 -26.09 -17.39
N LEU A 307 -0.32 -26.32 -17.37
CA LEU A 307 -0.95 -27.55 -17.85
C LEU A 307 -1.45 -27.43 -19.31
N ALA A 308 -1.79 -26.21 -19.74
CA ALA A 308 -2.12 -25.86 -21.13
C ALA A 308 -0.87 -25.45 -21.91
#